data_AF-A0A087WPS8-F1
#
_entry.id   AF-A0A087WPS8-F1
#
_cell.length_a   1.000
_cell.length_b   1.000
_cell.length_c   1.000
_cell.angle_alpha   90.00
_cell.angle_beta   90.00
_cell.angle_gamma   90.00
#
_symmetry.space_group_name_H-M   'P 1'
#
loop_
_entity.id
_entity.type
_entity.pdbx_description
1 polymer ?
#
loop_
_entity_poly.entity_id
_entity_poly.type
_entity_poly.pdbx_seq_one_letter_code
_entity_poly.pdbx_strand_id
1 'polypeptide(L)'
;MEAEELIGSSVTIDSIMSKMRDIKNKINEDCTDELSLSKICADHTETVNQIMRVGNTPENWLNFLLKLEKNSSPLNDDLLNKLIGRYSQAIEVLPPDKYGQNESFARIQVRLAELKAIQEPDDARDYFQMARENCKKFAFVHVSFAQFELSQGNLK
;
A
#
# COMPACT_ATOMS: atom_id res chain seq x y z
N MET A 1 -55.37 35.75 19.35
CA MET A 1 -54.41 35.67 18.23
C MET A 1 -53.30 34.77 18.73
N GLU A 2 -53.06 33.71 17.97
CA GLU A 2 -52.44 32.46 18.39
C GLU A 2 -50.95 32.61 18.73
N ALA A 3 -50.50 31.78 19.68
CA ALA A 3 -49.10 31.60 20.03
C ALA A 3 -48.47 30.62 19.02
N GLU A 4 -47.56 31.13 18.19
CA GLU A 4 -46.56 30.31 17.50
C GLU A 4 -45.24 30.43 18.25
N GLU A 5 -44.71 29.31 18.75
CA GLU A 5 -43.26 29.06 18.75
C GLU A 5 -42.96 27.56 18.97
N LEU A 6 -42.71 26.89 17.84
CA LEU A 6 -41.61 25.95 17.58
C LEU A 6 -41.16 25.04 18.75
N ILE A 7 -41.85 23.92 18.95
CA ILE A 7 -41.26 22.76 19.63
C ILE A 7 -40.36 22.05 18.62
N GLY A 8 -39.09 22.43 18.63
CA GLY A 8 -38.02 21.68 17.98
C GLY A 8 -38.06 20.23 18.45
N SER A 9 -38.06 19.30 17.50
CA SER A 9 -38.03 17.86 17.74
C SER A 9 -36.86 17.51 18.67
N SER A 10 -37.16 17.28 19.95
CA SER A 10 -36.22 16.75 20.93
C SER A 10 -35.86 15.34 20.50
N VAL A 11 -34.72 15.19 19.83
CA VAL A 11 -34.16 13.88 19.53
C VAL A 11 -33.71 13.29 20.86
N THR A 12 -34.44 12.30 21.36
CA THR A 12 -34.09 11.61 22.61
C THR A 12 -32.82 10.80 22.43
N ILE A 13 -32.02 10.66 23.51
CA ILE A 13 -30.78 9.86 23.52
C ILE A 13 -31.06 8.43 23.05
N ASP A 14 -32.22 7.87 23.40
CA ASP A 14 -32.63 6.53 22.96
C ASP A 14 -32.80 6.42 21.45
N SER A 15 -33.33 7.47 20.80
CA SER A 15 -33.48 7.54 19.34
C SER A 15 -32.11 7.55 18.64
N ILE A 16 -31.14 8.25 19.22
CA ILE A 16 -29.75 8.30 18.71
C ILE A 16 -29.09 6.93 18.85
N MET A 17 -29.23 6.28 20.01
CA MET A 17 -28.64 4.98 20.29
C MET A 17 -29.22 3.86 19.41
N SER A 18 -30.52 3.91 19.11
CA SER A 18 -31.15 3.00 18.15
C SER A 18 -30.55 3.18 16.75
N LYS A 19 -30.49 4.43 16.26
CA LYS A 19 -29.92 4.73 14.93
C LYS A 19 -28.45 4.33 14.83
N MET A 20 -27.65 4.53 15.88
CA MET A 20 -26.25 4.09 15.91
C MET A 20 -26.11 2.57 15.82
N ARG A 21 -27.02 1.82 16.45
CA ARG A 21 -27.04 0.35 16.37
C ARG A 21 -27.42 -0.12 14.98
N ASP A 22 -28.39 0.51 14.34
CA ASP A 22 -28.82 0.18 12.99
C ASP A 22 -27.73 0.49 11.96
N ILE A 23 -27.03 1.62 12.10
CA ILE A 23 -25.87 1.97 11.27
C ILE A 23 -24.73 0.95 11.50
N LYS A 24 -24.45 0.58 12.75
CA LYS A 24 -23.42 -0.42 13.08
C LYS A 24 -23.74 -1.78 12.46
N ASN A 25 -24.99 -2.23 12.53
CA ASN A 25 -25.41 -3.49 11.93
C ASN A 25 -25.33 -3.44 10.41
N LYS A 26 -25.77 -2.33 9.80
CA LYS A 26 -25.71 -2.13 8.34
C LYS A 26 -24.27 -2.09 7.83
N ILE A 27 -23.34 -1.44 8.54
CA ILE A 27 -21.90 -1.49 8.22
C ILE A 27 -21.36 -2.91 8.36
N ASN A 28 -21.81 -3.66 9.37
CA ASN A 28 -21.34 -5.03 9.59
C ASN A 28 -21.83 -5.96 8.47
N GLU A 29 -23.08 -5.85 8.02
CA GLU A 29 -23.61 -6.62 6.89
C GLU A 29 -22.95 -6.24 5.55
N ASP A 30 -22.78 -4.95 5.25
CA ASP A 30 -22.17 -4.46 4.00
C ASP A 30 -20.67 -4.78 3.93
N CYS A 31 -19.99 -4.83 5.08
CA CYS A 31 -18.60 -5.27 5.17
C CYS A 31 -18.47 -6.80 5.07
N THR A 32 -19.48 -7.59 5.45
CA THR A 32 -19.35 -9.06 5.47
C THR A 32 -19.36 -9.68 4.08
N ASP A 33 -20.05 -9.07 3.11
CA ASP A 33 -20.03 -9.57 1.72
C ASP A 33 -18.70 -9.24 1.01
N GLU A 34 -18.00 -8.17 1.40
CA GLU A 34 -16.65 -7.85 0.89
C GLU A 34 -15.52 -8.52 1.71
N LEU A 35 -15.78 -8.89 2.97
CA LEU A 35 -14.83 -9.53 3.89
C LEU A 35 -14.85 -11.07 3.83
N SER A 36 -15.76 -11.66 3.06
CA SER A 36 -15.73 -13.10 2.72
C SER A 36 -14.54 -13.50 1.81
N LEU A 37 -13.72 -12.52 1.40
CA LEU A 37 -12.41 -12.73 0.79
C LEU A 37 -11.30 -13.01 1.82
N SER A 38 -11.54 -12.86 3.13
CA SER A 38 -10.50 -13.08 4.15
C SER A 38 -10.34 -14.54 4.58
N LYS A 39 -10.93 -15.49 3.85
CA LYS A 39 -10.53 -16.91 3.89
C LYS A 39 -9.86 -17.33 2.57
N ILE A 40 -9.25 -16.38 1.86
CA ILE A 40 -8.33 -16.71 0.78
C ILE A 40 -7.03 -17.21 1.42
N CYS A 41 -6.76 -18.48 1.12
CA CYS A 41 -5.51 -19.21 1.25
C CYS A 41 -4.26 -18.32 1.39
N ALA A 42 -3.28 -18.78 2.16
CA ALA A 42 -1.92 -18.24 2.26
C ALA A 42 -1.12 -18.22 0.93
N ASP A 43 -1.83 -18.27 -0.21
CA ASP A 43 -1.33 -18.19 -1.56
C ASP A 43 -1.77 -16.86 -2.20
N HIS A 44 -0.89 -15.86 -2.13
CA HIS A 44 -1.10 -14.54 -2.73
C HIS A 44 -1.17 -14.56 -4.27
N THR A 45 -1.04 -15.72 -4.89
CA THR A 45 -1.12 -15.92 -6.34
C THR A 45 -2.48 -15.48 -6.90
N GLU A 46 -3.58 -15.73 -6.19
CA GLU A 46 -4.91 -15.29 -6.67
C GLU A 46 -5.06 -13.76 -6.65
N THR A 47 -4.51 -13.09 -5.64
CA THR A 47 -4.50 -11.62 -5.57
C THR A 47 -3.69 -11.02 -6.71
N VAL A 48 -2.52 -11.59 -7.03
CA VAL A 48 -1.72 -11.15 -8.18
C VAL A 48 -2.48 -11.36 -9.49
N ASN A 49 -3.10 -12.52 -9.68
CA ASN A 49 -3.92 -12.79 -10.87
C ASN A 49 -5.10 -11.82 -11.01
N GLN A 50 -5.68 -11.36 -9.90
CA GLN A 50 -6.71 -10.33 -9.91
C GLN A 50 -6.15 -8.96 -10.32
N ILE A 51 -4.99 -8.54 -9.78
CA ILE A 51 -4.34 -7.28 -10.17
C ILE A 51 -4.06 -7.24 -11.67
N MET A 52 -3.57 -8.35 -12.23
CA MET A 52 -3.32 -8.48 -13.67
C MET A 52 -4.60 -8.32 -14.50
N ARG A 53 -5.72 -8.91 -14.04
CA ARG A 53 -7.02 -8.85 -14.74
C ARG A 53 -7.68 -7.47 -14.69
N VAL A 54 -7.53 -6.73 -13.58
CA VAL A 54 -8.27 -5.48 -13.31
C VAL A 54 -7.51 -4.23 -13.81
N GLY A 55 -6.42 -4.41 -14.57
CA GLY A 55 -5.76 -3.32 -15.30
C GLY A 55 -4.27 -3.12 -15.01
N ASN A 56 -3.67 -3.98 -14.19
CA ASN A 56 -2.22 -4.03 -13.93
C ASN A 56 -1.59 -2.63 -13.72
N THR A 57 -2.07 -1.89 -12.73
CA THR A 57 -1.62 -0.52 -12.43
C THR A 57 -0.67 -0.47 -11.24
N PRO A 58 0.26 0.48 -11.19
CA PRO A 58 1.14 0.67 -10.04
C PRO A 58 0.38 0.90 -8.72
N GLU A 59 -0.78 1.56 -8.74
CA GLU A 59 -1.61 1.80 -7.56
C GLU A 59 -2.13 0.49 -6.95
N ASN A 60 -2.61 -0.42 -7.79
CA ASN A 60 -3.12 -1.73 -7.34
C ASN A 60 -1.99 -2.58 -6.75
N TRP A 61 -0.82 -2.57 -7.41
CA TRP A 61 0.38 -3.22 -6.91
C TRP A 61 0.85 -2.65 -5.58
N LEU A 62 0.97 -1.32 -5.48
CA LEU A 62 1.43 -0.67 -4.26
C LEU A 62 0.49 -0.96 -3.08
N ASN A 63 -0.82 -0.90 -3.29
CA ASN A 63 -1.79 -1.23 -2.25
C ASN A 63 -1.67 -2.69 -1.77
N PHE A 64 -1.46 -3.63 -2.69
CA PHE A 64 -1.21 -5.04 -2.34
C PHE A 64 0.10 -5.21 -1.57
N LEU A 65 1.19 -4.61 -2.04
CA LEU A 65 2.52 -4.72 -1.43
C LEU A 65 2.55 -4.13 -0.02
N LEU A 66 1.90 -2.98 0.21
CA LEU A 66 1.79 -2.38 1.55
C LEU A 66 0.98 -3.25 2.52
N LYS A 67 -0.09 -3.90 2.05
CA LYS A 67 -0.85 -4.86 2.87
C LYS A 67 -0.01 -6.09 3.21
N LEU A 68 0.75 -6.61 2.24
CA LEU A 68 1.66 -7.74 2.44
C LEU A 68 2.74 -7.41 3.45
N GLU A 69 3.37 -6.24 3.33
CA GLU A 69 4.42 -5.76 4.22
C GLU A 69 3.91 -5.60 5.66
N LYS A 70 2.72 -5.00 5.84
CA LYS A 70 2.07 -4.87 7.15
C LYS A 70 1.83 -6.22 7.82
N ASN A 71 1.50 -7.24 7.03
CA ASN A 71 1.26 -8.60 7.52
C ASN A 71 2.54 -9.40 7.76
N SER A 72 3.71 -8.87 7.38
CA SER A 72 5.01 -9.52 7.52
C SER A 72 5.74 -9.14 8.82
N SER A 73 5.02 -8.65 9.83
CA SER A 73 5.57 -8.21 11.12
C SER A 73 5.35 -9.25 12.24
N PRO A 74 6.39 -9.61 13.03
CA PRO A 74 7.77 -9.15 12.94
C PRO A 74 8.51 -9.72 11.72
N LEU A 75 9.32 -8.88 11.08
CA LEU A 75 10.05 -9.25 9.86
C LEU A 75 11.18 -10.23 10.20
N ASN A 76 11.23 -11.34 9.46
CA ASN A 76 12.34 -12.29 9.46
C ASN A 76 12.82 -12.51 8.02
N ASP A 77 13.93 -13.21 7.86
CA ASP A 77 14.59 -13.40 6.55
C ASP A 77 13.67 -14.05 5.51
N ASP A 78 12.89 -15.06 5.90
CA ASP A 78 11.94 -15.73 5.01
C ASP A 78 10.83 -14.79 4.51
N LEU A 79 10.30 -13.95 5.40
CA LEU A 79 9.28 -12.95 5.07
C LEU A 79 9.87 -11.82 4.24
N LEU A 80 11.11 -11.38 4.53
CA LEU A 80 11.84 -10.38 3.73
C LEU A 80 12.06 -10.89 2.30
N ASN A 81 12.54 -12.14 2.14
CA ASN A 81 12.74 -12.77 0.85
C ASN A 81 11.45 -12.84 0.02
N LYS A 82 10.32 -13.21 0.66
CA LYS A 82 9.00 -13.23 0.01
C LYS A 82 8.54 -11.83 -0.39
N LEU A 83 8.75 -10.84 0.48
CA LEU A 83 8.36 -9.46 0.20
C LEU A 83 9.14 -8.90 -0.99
N ILE A 84 10.47 -9.04 -0.99
CA ILE A 84 11.36 -8.68 -2.10
C ILE A 84 10.89 -9.35 -3.39
N GLY A 85 10.61 -10.66 -3.37
CA GLY A 85 10.12 -11.39 -4.54
C GLY A 85 8.84 -10.79 -5.13
N ARG A 86 7.91 -10.32 -4.28
CA ARG A 86 6.67 -9.67 -4.75
C ARG A 86 6.90 -8.26 -5.28
N TYR A 87 7.79 -7.48 -4.69
CA TYR A 87 8.19 -6.18 -5.24
C TYR A 87 8.89 -6.33 -6.61
N SER A 88 9.79 -7.31 -6.74
CA SER A 88 10.44 -7.64 -8.02
C SER A 88 9.42 -8.03 -9.09
N GLN A 89 8.47 -8.91 -8.76
CA GLN A 89 7.39 -9.31 -9.67
C GLN A 89 6.57 -8.12 -10.15
N ALA A 90 6.28 -7.14 -9.28
CA ALA A 90 5.57 -5.93 -9.67
C ALA A 90 6.35 -5.12 -10.71
N ILE A 91 7.67 -4.97 -10.54
CA ILE A 91 8.52 -4.23 -11.48
C ILE A 91 8.64 -4.93 -12.83
N GLU A 92 8.70 -6.26 -12.86
CA GLU A 92 8.73 -7.04 -14.10
C GLU A 92 7.51 -6.81 -14.98
N VAL A 93 6.34 -6.52 -14.38
CA VAL A 93 5.07 -6.36 -15.10
C VAL A 93 4.63 -4.91 -15.25
N LEU A 94 5.39 -3.95 -14.73
CA LEU A 94 5.11 -2.52 -14.80
C LEU A 94 6.19 -1.81 -15.64
N PRO A 95 5.94 -1.58 -16.96
CA PRO A 95 6.93 -1.01 -17.86
C PRO A 95 7.37 0.42 -17.45
N PRO A 96 8.67 0.69 -17.27
CA PRO A 96 9.16 2.01 -16.85
C PRO A 96 8.85 3.14 -17.82
N ASP A 97 8.82 2.87 -19.13
CA ASP A 97 8.48 3.83 -20.18
C ASP A 97 7.05 4.37 -20.04
N LYS A 98 6.13 3.55 -19.51
CA LYS A 98 4.75 3.93 -19.23
C LYS A 98 4.58 4.63 -17.88
N TYR A 99 5.34 4.22 -16.87
CA TYR A 99 5.08 4.59 -15.47
C TYR A 99 6.15 5.44 -14.81
N GLY A 100 7.20 5.89 -15.51
CA GLY A 100 8.27 6.72 -14.93
C GLY A 100 7.82 8.09 -14.37
N GLN A 101 6.59 8.51 -14.67
CA GLN A 101 5.97 9.73 -14.11
C GLN A 101 4.87 9.41 -13.07
N ASN A 102 4.67 8.14 -12.73
CA ASN A 102 3.69 7.66 -11.76
C ASN A 102 4.33 7.55 -10.38
N GLU A 103 3.73 8.19 -9.37
CA GLU A 103 4.28 8.22 -8.02
C GLU A 103 4.25 6.84 -7.35
N SER A 104 3.19 6.05 -7.55
CA SER A 104 3.06 4.71 -6.98
C SER A 104 4.15 3.78 -7.53
N PHE A 105 4.47 3.88 -8.83
CA PHE A 105 5.57 3.14 -9.44
C PHE A 105 6.92 3.53 -8.83
N ALA A 106 7.17 4.83 -8.66
CA ALA A 106 8.38 5.33 -8.01
C ALA A 106 8.51 4.83 -6.56
N ARG A 107 7.41 4.78 -5.80
CA ARG A 107 7.38 4.19 -4.45
C ARG A 107 7.69 2.70 -4.45
N ILE A 108 7.17 1.93 -5.42
CA ILE A 108 7.48 0.50 -5.56
C ILE A 108 8.98 0.30 -5.81
N GLN A 109 9.58 1.06 -6.74
CA GLN A 109 11.01 0.93 -7.04
C GLN A 109 11.91 1.31 -5.87
N VAL A 110 11.61 2.44 -5.20
CA VAL A 110 12.35 2.87 -4.02
C VAL A 110 12.23 1.85 -2.89
N ARG A 111 11.02 1.34 -2.63
CA ARG A 111 10.83 0.36 -1.56
C ARG A 111 11.55 -0.95 -1.83
N LEU A 112 11.61 -1.42 -3.09
CA LEU A 112 12.43 -2.58 -3.43
C LEU A 112 13.91 -2.33 -3.12
N ALA A 113 14.44 -1.16 -3.49
CA ALA A 113 15.84 -0.81 -3.23
C ALA A 113 16.16 -0.75 -1.73
N GLU A 114 15.25 -0.18 -0.93
CA GLU A 114 15.38 -0.16 0.54
C GLU A 114 15.34 -1.57 1.16
N LEU A 115 14.45 -2.45 0.69
CA LEU A 115 14.40 -3.84 1.16
C LEU A 115 15.66 -4.61 0.76
N LYS A 116 16.18 -4.36 -0.45
CA LYS A 116 17.47 -4.90 -0.90
C LYS A 116 18.63 -4.40 -0.06
N ALA A 117 18.63 -3.14 0.39
CA ALA A 117 19.64 -2.60 1.29
C ALA A 117 19.62 -3.24 2.69
N ILE A 118 18.46 -3.74 3.14
CA ILE A 118 18.36 -4.53 4.37
C ILE A 118 18.92 -5.94 4.16
N GLN A 119 18.62 -6.56 3.03
CA GLN A 119 19.05 -7.92 2.70
C GLN A 119 20.57 -8.00 2.43
N GLU A 120 21.05 -7.21 1.47
CA GLU A 120 22.40 -7.25 0.91
C GLU A 120 22.81 -5.81 0.51
N PRO A 121 23.33 -5.00 1.45
CA PRO A 121 23.65 -3.60 1.20
C PRO A 121 24.71 -3.39 0.11
N ASP A 122 25.67 -4.31 -0.02
CA ASP A 122 26.74 -4.24 -1.03
C ASP A 122 26.19 -4.30 -2.47
N ASP A 123 25.08 -5.02 -2.69
CA ASP A 123 24.46 -5.23 -4.00
C ASP A 123 23.21 -4.34 -4.23
N ALA A 124 22.76 -3.62 -3.19
CA ALA A 124 21.53 -2.82 -3.25
C ALA A 124 21.65 -1.55 -4.14
N ARG A 125 22.87 -1.10 -4.40
CA ARG A 125 23.14 0.16 -5.09
C ARG A 125 22.51 0.25 -6.49
N ASP A 126 22.54 -0.85 -7.24
CA ASP A 126 21.99 -0.92 -8.60
C ASP A 126 20.47 -0.70 -8.61
N TYR A 127 19.76 -1.15 -7.56
CA TYR A 127 18.32 -0.92 -7.43
C TYR A 127 17.99 0.56 -7.21
N PHE A 128 18.80 1.28 -6.43
CA PHE A 128 18.63 2.73 -6.29
C PHE A 128 18.93 3.49 -7.57
N GLN A 129 19.96 3.08 -8.33
CA GLN A 129 20.24 3.67 -9.64
C GLN A 129 19.08 3.47 -10.61
N MET A 130 18.57 2.23 -10.70
CA MET A 130 17.41 1.90 -11.51
C MET A 130 16.19 2.73 -11.10
N ALA A 131 15.92 2.87 -9.80
CA ALA A 131 14.85 3.73 -9.28
C ALA A 131 15.01 5.18 -9.75
N ARG A 132 16.22 5.73 -9.62
CA ARG A 132 16.54 7.09 -10.03
C ARG A 132 16.39 7.30 -11.53
N GLU A 133 16.85 6.37 -12.36
CA GLU A 133 16.79 6.48 -13.82
C GLU A 133 15.35 6.47 -14.34
N ASN A 134 14.54 5.54 -13.83
CA ASN A 134 13.14 5.38 -14.24
C ASN A 134 12.23 6.48 -13.68
N CYS A 135 12.50 6.97 -12.47
CA CYS A 135 11.59 7.83 -11.71
C CYS A 135 12.20 9.20 -11.33
N LYS A 136 13.11 9.72 -12.16
CA LYS A 136 13.93 10.93 -11.90
C LYS A 136 13.17 12.20 -11.53
N LYS A 137 11.87 12.31 -11.81
CA LYS A 137 11.05 13.48 -11.45
C LYS A 137 10.86 13.64 -9.93
N PHE A 138 10.90 12.53 -9.19
CA PHE A 138 10.48 12.53 -7.79
C PHE A 138 11.66 12.75 -6.85
N ALA A 139 11.63 13.83 -6.07
CA ALA A 139 12.69 14.15 -5.12
C ALA A 139 12.96 13.02 -4.11
N PHE A 140 11.93 12.33 -3.64
CA PHE A 140 12.09 11.24 -2.67
C PHE A 140 12.92 10.06 -3.20
N VAL A 141 12.96 9.85 -4.51
CA VAL A 141 13.79 8.81 -5.14
C VAL A 141 15.27 9.15 -4.96
N HIS A 142 15.64 10.41 -5.22
CA HIS A 142 17.00 10.90 -5.03
C HIS A 142 17.39 10.95 -3.55
N VAL A 143 16.47 11.35 -2.68
CA VAL A 143 16.69 11.40 -1.23
C VAL A 143 16.93 9.99 -0.68
N SER A 144 16.12 9.00 -1.07
CA SER A 144 16.30 7.61 -0.61
C SER A 144 17.65 7.05 -1.08
N PHE A 145 18.08 7.33 -2.32
CA PHE A 145 19.42 6.95 -2.77
C PHE A 145 20.54 7.67 -1.98
N ALA A 146 20.40 8.98 -1.73
CA ALA A 146 21.38 9.70 -0.92
C ALA A 146 21.45 9.19 0.53
N GLN A 147 20.31 8.77 1.10
CA GLN A 147 20.25 8.13 2.42
C GLN A 147 20.96 6.78 2.44
N PHE A 148 20.81 5.99 1.37
CA PHE A 148 21.58 4.76 1.19
C PHE A 148 23.08 5.04 1.11
N GLU A 149 23.52 5.95 0.25
CA GLU A 149 24.95 6.31 0.13
C GLU A 149 25.51 6.82 1.48
N LEU A 150 24.74 7.63 2.20
CA LEU A 150 25.09 8.07 3.56
C LEU A 150 25.24 6.90 4.54
N SER A 151 24.34 5.91 4.51
CA SER A 151 24.42 4.74 5.40
C SER A 151 25.62 3.85 5.10
N GLN A 152 26.11 3.86 3.86
CA GLN A 152 27.34 3.20 3.43
C GLN A 152 28.61 4.03 3.72
N GLY A 153 28.47 5.26 4.24
CA GLY A 153 29.60 6.15 4.52
C GLY A 153 30.11 6.94 3.30
N ASN A 154 29.36 6.96 2.20
CA ASN A 154 29.72 7.66 0.97
C ASN A 154 29.23 9.12 1.01
N LEU A 155 30.07 10.00 1.57
CA LEU A 155 29.75 11.43 1.81
C LEU A 155 30.20 12.38 0.67
N LYS A 156 30.69 11.84 -0.44
CA LYS A 156 31.38 12.61 -1.50
C LYS A 156 30.46 13.15 -2.58
#